data_AF-A0A1J5RQT4-F1
#
_entry.id   AF-A0A1J5RQT4-F1
#
_cell.length_a   1.000
_cell.length_b   1.000
_cell.length_c   1.000
_cell.angle_alpha   90.00
_cell.angle_beta   90.00
_cell.angle_gamma   90.00
#
_symmetry.space_group_name_H-M   'P 1'
#
loop_
_entity.id
_entity.type
_entity.pdbx_description
1 polymer ?
#
loop_
_entity_poly.entity_id
_entity_poly.type
_entity_poly.pdbx_seq_one_letter_code
_entity_poly.pdbx_strand_id
1 'polypeptide(L)' 'MHKGTAVVPQEPLWINPECGLKTRGWPETEAALHNMVAVARELRNSSV' A
#
# COMPACT_ATOMS: atom_id res chain seq x y z
N MET A 1 2.25 -0.29 -11.01
CA MET A 1 1.92 0.56 -9.85
C MET A 1 3.12 1.45 -9.53
N HIS A 2 3.43 2.47 -10.36
CA HIS A 2 4.66 3.29 -10.20
C HIS A 2 4.39 4.80 -10.17
N LYS A 3 3.12 5.23 -10.16
CA LYS A 3 2.79 6.66 -10.25
C LYS A 3 3.12 7.43 -8.96
N GLY A 4 2.97 6.81 -7.79
CA GLY A 4 3.21 7.46 -6.50
C GLY A 4 4.70 7.63 -6.18
N THR A 5 5.52 6.62 -6.43
CA THR A 5 6.97 6.65 -6.16
C THR A 5 7.75 7.57 -7.11
N ALA A 6 7.14 7.98 -8.23
CA ALA A 6 7.76 8.89 -9.19
C ALA A 6 7.74 10.37 -8.75
N VAL A 7 6.86 10.74 -7.81
CA VAL A 7 6.64 12.15 -7.42
C VAL A 7 6.74 12.38 -5.91
N VAL A 8 6.86 11.33 -5.10
CA VAL A 8 7.04 11.41 -3.66
C VAL A 8 8.50 11.06 -3.31
N PRO A 9 9.20 11.88 -2.50
CA PRO A 9 10.53 11.55 -2.00
C PRO A 9 10.54 10.17 -1.32
N GLN A 10 11.68 9.47 -1.41
CA GLN A 10 11.84 8.11 -0.88
C GLN A 10 11.71 8.02 0.66
N GLU A 11 11.59 9.15 1.37
CA GLU A 11 11.60 9.18 2.83
C GLU A 11 10.46 10.05 3.42
N PRO A 12 9.73 9.56 4.45
CA PRO A 12 9.12 8.24 4.54
C PRO A 12 7.76 8.19 3.84
N LEU A 13 7.64 7.36 2.80
CA LEU A 13 6.39 7.09 2.10
C LEU A 13 5.56 6.05 2.85
N TRP A 14 4.34 6.42 3.23
CA TRP A 14 3.37 5.52 3.85
C TRP A 14 2.43 4.94 2.80
N ILE A 15 2.11 3.66 2.93
CA ILE A 15 1.12 2.98 2.10
C ILE A 15 -0.07 2.64 2.99
N ASN A 16 -1.21 3.24 2.69
CA ASN A 16 -2.46 3.06 3.42
C ASN A 16 -3.66 3.18 2.47
N PRO A 17 -4.85 2.72 2.89
CA PRO A 17 -6.08 2.98 2.16
C PRO A 17 -6.41 4.47 2.16
N GLU A 18 -7.23 4.89 1.20
CA GLU A 18 -7.69 6.28 1.06
C GLU A 18 -8.52 6.78 2.26
N CYS A 19 -9.30 5.89 2.88
CA CYS A 19 -10.15 6.22 4.02
C CYS A 19 -10.40 5.00 4.92
N GLY A 20 -11.17 5.19 5.99
CA GLY A 20 -11.56 4.11 6.89
C GLY A 20 -12.43 3.06 6.19
N LEU A 21 -12.24 1.79 6.56
CA LEU A 21 -12.86 0.63 5.89
C LEU A 21 -14.27 0.29 6.43
N LYS A 22 -14.95 1.22 7.11
CA LYS A 22 -16.22 0.96 7.82
C LYS A 22 -17.37 0.47 6.93
N THR A 23 -17.29 0.70 5.62
CA THR A 23 -18.29 0.32 4.62
C THR A 23 -17.85 -0.89 3.78
N ARG A 24 -16.77 -1.58 4.19
CA ARG A 24 -16.24 -2.77 3.52
C ARG A 24 -16.56 -4.04 4.28
N GLY A 25 -16.76 -5.13 3.56
CA GLY A 25 -16.87 -6.48 4.10
C GLY A 25 -15.50 -7.05 4.51
N TRP A 26 -15.51 -8.06 5.37
CA TRP A 26 -14.28 -8.71 5.83
C TRP A 26 -13.49 -9.39 4.71
N PRO A 27 -14.08 -10.21 3.83
CA PRO A 27 -13.31 -10.92 2.80
C PRO A 27 -12.60 -9.97 1.83
N GLU A 28 -13.25 -8.87 1.44
CA GLU A 28 -12.63 -7.86 0.57
C GLU A 28 -11.56 -7.04 1.29
N THR A 29 -11.79 -6.70 2.57
CA THR A 29 -10.85 -5.94 3.39
C THR A 29 -9.56 -6.73 3.59
N GLU A 30 -9.68 -8.01 3.97
CA GLU A 30 -8.54 -8.88 4.20
C GLU A 30 -7.73 -9.05 2.91
N ALA A 31 -8.38 -9.39 1.79
CA ALA A 31 -7.71 -9.54 0.51
C ALA A 31 -6.98 -8.25 0.06
N ALA A 32 -7.64 -7.09 0.19
CA ALA A 32 -7.04 -5.81 -0.18
C ALA A 32 -5.83 -5.45 0.69
N LEU A 33 -5.93 -5.65 2.01
CA LEU A 33 -4.85 -5.38 2.95
C LEU A 33 -3.67 -6.34 2.74
N HIS A 34 -3.91 -7.62 2.45
CA HIS A 34 -2.84 -8.57 2.10
C HIS A 34 -2.06 -8.10 0.87
N ASN A 35 -2.76 -7.70 -0.19
CA ASN A 35 -2.13 -7.19 -1.41
C ASN A 35 -1.34 -5.90 -1.14
N MET A 36 -1.91 -4.95 -0.37
CA MET A 36 -1.26 -3.70 -0.02
C MET A 36 0.04 -3.92 0.77
N VAL A 37 0.03 -4.84 1.73
CA VAL A 37 1.22 -5.20 2.51
C VAL A 37 2.26 -5.94 1.66
N ALA A 38 1.84 -6.79 0.72
CA ALA A 38 2.75 -7.47 -0.20
C ALA A 38 3.53 -6.46 -1.05
N VAL A 39 2.85 -5.49 -1.66
CA VAL A 39 3.49 -4.41 -2.44
C VAL A 39 4.41 -3.56 -1.56
N ALA A 40 3.99 -3.24 -0.33
CA ALA A 40 4.85 -2.51 0.60
C ALA A 40 6.16 -3.25 0.92
N ARG A 41 6.11 -4.58 1.05
CA ARG A 41 7.30 -5.43 1.25
C ARG A 41 8.19 -5.46 0.01
N GLU A 42 7.59 -5.58 -1.17
CA GLU A 42 8.33 -5.54 -2.44
C GLU A 42 9.07 -4.22 -2.62
N LEU A 43 8.40 -3.09 -2.39
CA LEU A 43 9.01 -1.76 -2.49
C LEU A 43 10.17 -1.58 -1.48
N ARG A 44 10.00 -2.06 -0.24
CA ARG A 44 11.08 -2.03 0.77
C ARG A 44 12.31 -2.83 0.36
N ASN A 45 12.12 -3.94 -0.35
CA ASN A 45 13.20 -4.81 -0.82
C ASN A 45 13.80 -4.35 -2.16
N SER A 46 13.11 -3.48 -2.90
CA SER A 46 13.54 -3.00 -4.23
C SER A 46 14.38 -1.73 -4.15
N SER A 47 14.36 -1.02 -3.02
CA SER A 47 15.21 0.15 -2.74
C SER A 47 16.63 -0.29 -2.34
N VAL A 48 17.43 -0.64 -3.34
CA VAL A 48 18.91 -0.55 -3.32
C VAL A 48 19.31 0.65 -4.16
#